data_AF-A0A2U8PIB0-F1
#
_entry.id   AF-A0A2U8PIB0-F1
#
_cell.length_a   1.000
_cell.length_b   1.000
_cell.length_c   1.000
_cell.angle_alpha   90.00
_cell.angle_beta   90.00
_cell.angle_gamma   90.00
#
_symmetry.space_group_name_H-M   'P 1'
#
loop_
_entity.id
_entity.type
_entity.pdbx_description
1 polymer ?
#
loop_
_entity_poly.entity_id
_entity_poly.type
_entity_poly.pdbx_seq_one_letter_code
_entity_poly.pdbx_strand_id
1 'polypeptide(L)' 'MRLQTSKREGGSAVDKVQRLRAMSSLCRQQAAYNSMNKWKLLAEAEYWDHLANLELSSHFQQCNAIPSAN' A
#
# COMPACT_ATOMS: atom_id res chain seq x y z
N MET A 1 -29.61 21.96 16.51
CA MET A 1 -29.60 21.29 15.17
C MET A 1 -28.60 20.14 15.22
N ARG A 2 -28.88 19.05 14.51
CA ARG A 2 -28.46 17.65 14.76
C ARG A 2 -26.97 17.37 14.45
N LEU A 3 -26.39 16.41 15.19
CA LEU A 3 -25.05 15.82 15.05
C LEU A 3 -24.86 14.99 13.75
N GLN A 4 -23.57 14.83 13.36
CA GLN A 4 -22.96 13.82 12.47
C GLN A 4 -22.99 14.12 10.95
N THR A 5 -21.94 13.90 10.15
CA THR A 5 -20.88 12.89 10.16
C THR A 5 -19.53 13.42 9.62
N SER A 6 -18.45 13.16 10.36
CA SER A 6 -17.07 13.26 9.88
C SER A 6 -16.81 12.13 8.88
N LYS A 7 -16.94 12.45 7.60
CA LYS A 7 -16.71 11.52 6.49
C LYS A 7 -15.20 11.44 6.25
N ARG A 8 -14.50 10.61 7.03
CA ARG A 8 -13.14 10.13 6.71
C ARG A 8 -13.23 9.23 5.48
N GLU A 9 -13.46 9.82 4.31
CA GLU A 9 -13.60 9.07 3.07
C GLU A 9 -12.31 9.01 2.29
N GLY A 10 -11.81 7.78 2.14
CA GLY A 10 -10.83 7.41 1.15
C GLY A 10 -9.44 7.97 1.41
N GLY A 11 -8.63 7.26 2.20
CA GLY A 11 -7.19 7.39 2.01
C GLY A 11 -6.89 7.10 0.54
N SER A 12 -6.27 8.07 -0.14
CA SER A 12 -6.01 8.00 -1.58
C SER A 12 -5.26 6.71 -1.92
N ALA A 13 -5.35 6.23 -3.16
CA ALA A 13 -4.55 5.10 -3.62
C ALA A 13 -3.06 5.30 -3.29
N VAL A 14 -2.59 6.55 -3.34
CA VAL A 14 -1.24 6.94 -2.93
C VAL A 14 -0.99 6.70 -1.43
N ASP A 15 -1.93 7.04 -0.55
CA ASP A 15 -1.83 6.80 0.90
C ASP A 15 -1.82 5.30 1.23
N LYS A 16 -2.54 4.50 0.44
CA LYS A 16 -2.52 3.04 0.58
C LYS A 16 -1.18 2.46 0.13
N VAL A 17 -0.66 2.87 -1.02
CA VAL A 17 0.68 2.49 -1.51
C VAL A 17 1.76 2.90 -0.51
N GLN A 18 1.69 4.09 0.07
CA GLN A 18 2.66 4.57 1.06
C GLN A 18 2.67 3.68 2.31
N ARG A 19 1.50 3.33 2.84
CA ARG A 19 1.39 2.42 3.99
C ARG A 19 1.95 1.04 3.70
N LEU A 20 1.65 0.48 2.53
CA LEU A 20 2.17 -0.83 2.11
C LEU A 20 3.70 -0.82 2.04
N ARG A 21 4.30 0.22 1.44
CA ARG A 21 5.76 0.38 1.38
C ARG A 21 6.40 0.62 2.75
N ALA A 22 5.70 1.31 3.65
CA ALA A 22 6.15 1.49 5.02
C ALA A 22 6.21 0.15 5.76
N MET A 23 5.23 -0.74 5.57
CA MET A 23 5.24 -2.09 6.14
C MET A 23 6.40 -2.93 5.58
N SER A 24 6.63 -2.93 4.26
CA SER A 24 7.80 -3.58 3.66
C SER A 24 9.12 -3.10 4.29
N SER A 25 9.26 -1.78 4.44
CA SER A 25 10.46 -1.18 5.04
C SER A 25 10.65 -1.61 6.49
N LEU A 26 9.58 -1.65 7.27
CA LEU A 26 9.62 -2.11 8.66
C LEU A 26 10.05 -3.58 8.75
N CYS A 27 9.49 -4.46 7.91
CA CYS A 27 9.89 -5.87 7.86
C CYS A 27 11.39 -6.03 7.53
N ARG A 28 11.92 -5.24 6.58
CA ARG A 28 13.37 -5.25 6.25
C ARG A 28 14.23 -4.73 7.41
N GLN A 29 13.79 -3.69 8.11
CA GLN A 29 14.48 -3.19 9.30
C GLN A 29 14.51 -4.27 10.38
N GLN A 30 13.38 -4.90 10.68
CA GLN A 30 13.30 -6.00 11.66
C GLN A 30 14.19 -7.18 11.25
N ALA A 31 14.27 -7.51 9.96
CA ALA A 31 15.12 -8.57 9.44
C ALA A 31 16.63 -8.28 9.63
N ALA A 32 17.02 -7.01 9.67
CA ALA A 32 18.40 -6.61 9.97
C ALA A 32 18.75 -6.82 11.44
N TYR A 33 17.79 -6.65 12.35
CA TYR A 33 17.98 -6.81 13.80
C TYR A 33 17.70 -8.23 14.31
N ASN A 34 16.92 -9.06 13.59
CA ASN A 34 16.56 -10.41 14.00
C ASN A 34 17.02 -11.46 12.97
N SER A 35 18.21 -12.03 13.20
CA SER A 35 18.79 -13.04 12.32
C SER A 35 18.00 -14.36 12.30
N MET A 36 17.36 -14.74 13.41
CA MET A 36 16.65 -16.01 13.55
C MET A 36 15.35 -16.07 12.71
N ASN A 37 14.69 -14.93 12.52
CA ASN A 37 13.46 -14.81 11.71
C ASN A 37 13.67 -14.03 10.41
N LYS A 38 14.93 -13.76 10.02
CA LYS A 38 15.26 -12.92 8.87
C LYS A 38 14.54 -13.34 7.59
N TRP A 39 14.53 -14.64 7.28
CA TRP A 39 13.90 -15.15 6.06
C TRP A 39 12.38 -14.92 6.03
N LYS A 40 11.69 -15.07 7.16
CA LYS A 40 10.24 -14.81 7.26
C LYS A 40 9.94 -13.34 7.04
N LEU A 41 10.71 -12.47 7.69
CA LEU A 41 10.55 -11.02 7.60
C LEU A 41 10.85 -10.50 6.18
N LEU A 42 11.82 -11.10 5.48
CA LEU A 42 12.09 -10.76 4.08
C LEU A 42 10.96 -11.21 3.15
N ALA A 43 10.42 -12.41 3.34
CA ALA A 43 9.26 -12.88 2.57
C ALA A 43 8.02 -11.98 2.80
N GLU A 44 7.81 -11.54 4.04
CA GLU A 44 6.74 -10.60 4.38
C GLU A 44 6.97 -9.22 3.75
N ALA A 45 8.20 -8.73 3.70
CA ALA A 45 8.53 -7.48 3.01
C ALA A 45 8.21 -7.56 1.50
N GLU A 46 8.57 -8.67 0.85
CA GLU A 46 8.27 -8.91 -0.56
C GLU A 46 6.76 -8.97 -0.83
N TYR A 47 5.98 -9.58 0.09
CA TYR A 47 4.53 -9.59 0.02
C TYR A 47 3.94 -8.17 0.06
N TRP A 48 4.40 -7.33 1.00
CA TRP A 48 3.93 -5.94 1.10
C TRP A 48 4.28 -5.10 -0.13
N ASP A 49 5.48 -5.28 -0.70
CA ASP A 49 5.87 -4.58 -1.94
C ASP A 49 5.05 -5.05 -3.15
N HIS A 50 4.73 -6.34 -3.23
CA HIS A 50 3.86 -6.86 -4.27
C HIS A 50 2.47 -6.22 -4.20
N LEU A 51 1.88 -6.13 -3.00
CA LEU A 51 0.60 -5.45 -2.80
C LEU A 51 0.66 -3.96 -3.17
N ALA A 52 1.75 -3.27 -2.82
CA ALA A 52 1.94 -1.87 -3.17
C ALA A 52 1.97 -1.67 -4.70
N ASN A 53 2.65 -2.57 -5.42
CA ASN A 53 2.73 -2.54 -6.87
C ASN A 53 1.39 -2.85 -7.54
N LEU A 54 0.61 -3.80 -7.00
CA LEU A 54 -0.74 -4.09 -7.48
C LEU A 54 -1.67 -2.88 -7.32
N GLU A 55 -1.64 -2.23 -6.15
CA GLU A 55 -2.45 -1.03 -5.89
C GLU A 55 -2.06 0.11 -6.83
N LEU A 56 -0.76 0.34 -7.00
CA LEU A 56 -0.25 1.38 -7.89
C LEU A 56 -0.63 1.11 -9.35
N SER A 57 -0.51 -0.13 -9.82
CA SER A 57 -0.89 -0.54 -11.17
C SER A 57 -2.39 -0.35 -11.41
N SER A 58 -3.23 -0.79 -10.47
CA SER A 58 -4.69 -0.60 -10.52
C SER A 58 -5.06 0.88 -10.59
N HIS A 59 -4.42 1.72 -9.78
CA HIS A 59 -4.64 3.17 -9.83
C HIS A 59 -4.26 3.75 -11.19
N PHE A 60 -3.10 3.38 -11.76
CA PHE A 60 -2.71 3.84 -13.09
C PHE A 60 -3.68 3.37 -14.19
N GLN A 61 -4.15 2.12 -14.13
CA GLN A 61 -5.15 1.62 -15.08
C GLN A 61 -6.44 2.43 -15.00
N GLN A 62 -6.93 2.76 -13.80
CA GLN A 62 -8.11 3.60 -13.62
C GLN A 62 -7.91 5.01 -14.16
N CYS A 63 -6.75 5.64 -13.91
CA CYS A 63 -6.42 6.96 -14.45
C CYS A 63 -6.30 6.95 -15.98
N ASN A 64 -5.74 5.88 -16.56
CA ASN A 64 -5.49 5.77 -18.00
C ASN A 64 -6.70 5.25 -18.78
N ALA A 65 -7.73 4.72 -18.11
CA ALA A 65 -8.97 4.24 -18.72
C ALA A 65 -9.90 5.39 -19.15
N ILE A 66 -9.35 6.51 -19.63
CA ILE A 66 -10.10 7.61 -20.24
C ILE A 66 -10.97 7.01 -21.34
N PRO A 67 -12.31 7.12 -21.29
CA PRO A 67 -13.12 6.75 -22.43
C PRO A 67 -12.78 7.76 -23.53
N SER A 68 -12.19 7.27 -24.63
CA SER A 68 -12.11 8.03 -25.87
C SER A 68 -13.54 8.33 -26.30
N ALA A 69 -14.05 9.49 -25.94
CA ALA A 69 -15.32 9.99 -26.45
C ALA A 69 -15.11 10.37 -27.93
N ASN A 70 -15.30 9.37 -28.80
CA ASN A 70 -15.46 9.56 -30.24
C ASN A 70 -16.84 9.06 -30.65
#